data_AF-A0A7X7MBN6-F1
#
_entry.id   AF-A0A7X7MBN6-F1
#
_cell.length_a   1.000
_cell.length_b   1.000
_cell.length_c   1.000
_cell.angle_alpha   90.00
_cell.angle_beta   90.00
_cell.angle_gamma   90.00
#
_symmetry.space_group_name_H-M   'P 1'
#
loop_
_entity.id
_entity.type
_entity.pdbx_description
1 polymer ?
#
loop_
_entity_poly.entity_id
_entity_poly.type
_entity_poly.pdbx_seq_one_letter_code
_entity_poly.pdbx_strand_id
1 'polypeptide(L)'
;MKPHEADIGLQRQRLGAWLEAWQLQQRLETLADPPEPPSPPEPQAYLPGSRSPEGTSPASRVHPGRLLAGAIILLPPDNEATRARPVYVALAEAVRGDAWLVVPFGRFPVPALPGELATGRVAPPLQVLCVWNHAPIAAERLARGWQVGRLCAREQRWLRQLLDLPPGRAPRKTLAQRLGPPLVHPLDPRHDYIEQERMLWLAGDEPSRCGESTVPCTADDNGTLPLAADEVDDTYQEDHEG
;
A
#
# COMPACT_ATOMS: atom_id res chain seq x y z
N MET A 1 -9.25 41.22 -1.89
CA MET A 1 -8.41 40.20 -1.21
C MET A 1 -7.49 39.57 -2.24
N LYS A 2 -6.19 39.47 -1.96
CA LYS A 2 -5.19 39.01 -2.94
C LYS A 2 -5.26 37.48 -3.05
N PRO A 3 -5.21 36.88 -4.26
CA PRO A 3 -5.38 35.43 -4.48
C PRO A 3 -4.43 34.56 -3.64
N HIS A 4 -3.25 35.07 -3.31
CA HIS A 4 -2.25 34.42 -2.46
C HIS A 4 -2.72 34.16 -1.01
N GLU A 5 -3.55 35.03 -0.44
CA GLU A 5 -4.01 34.92 0.94
C GLU A 5 -5.08 33.82 1.10
N ALA A 6 -5.97 33.71 0.10
CA ALA A 6 -6.94 32.63 0.04
C ALA A 6 -6.27 31.26 -0.14
N ASP A 7 -5.22 31.19 -0.96
CA ASP A 7 -4.45 29.97 -1.17
C ASP A 7 -3.76 29.53 0.14
N ILE A 8 -3.17 30.45 0.91
CA ILE A 8 -2.58 30.13 2.23
C ILE A 8 -3.64 29.61 3.22
N GLY A 9 -4.81 30.25 3.28
CA GLY A 9 -5.90 29.84 4.15
C GLY A 9 -6.35 28.40 3.88
N LEU A 10 -6.52 28.04 2.60
CA LEU A 10 -6.87 26.68 2.19
C LEU A 10 -5.79 25.66 2.58
N GLN A 11 -4.51 25.99 2.40
CA GLN A 11 -3.42 25.09 2.76
C GLN A 11 -3.35 24.82 4.26
N ARG A 12 -3.56 25.84 5.09
CA ARG A 12 -3.64 25.68 6.55
C ARG A 12 -4.82 24.83 6.97
N GLN A 13 -5.99 25.05 6.38
CA GLN A 13 -7.18 24.25 6.65
C GLN A 13 -6.97 22.76 6.33
N ARG A 14 -6.35 22.46 5.17
CA ARG A 14 -6.02 21.08 4.80
C ARG A 14 -5.03 20.43 5.73
N LEU A 15 -3.97 21.15 6.08
CA LEU A 15 -2.97 20.64 7.02
C LEU A 15 -3.61 20.34 8.38
N GLY A 16 -4.46 21.24 8.89
CA GLY A 16 -5.20 21.02 10.14
C GLY A 16 -6.10 19.78 10.09
N ALA A 17 -6.93 19.66 9.04
CA ALA A 17 -7.80 18.50 8.85
C ALA A 17 -7.02 17.18 8.73
N TRP A 18 -5.86 17.21 8.06
CA TRP A 18 -4.99 16.03 7.97
C TRP A 18 -4.37 15.68 9.33
N LEU A 19 -3.87 16.66 10.09
CA LEU A 19 -3.30 16.43 11.43
C LEU A 19 -4.32 15.84 12.40
N GLU A 20 -5.57 16.30 12.36
CA GLU A 20 -6.66 15.73 13.15
C GLU A 20 -6.90 14.25 12.80
N ALA A 21 -6.99 13.94 11.50
CA ALA A 21 -7.18 12.56 11.04
C ALA A 21 -5.99 11.67 11.40
N TRP A 22 -4.76 12.18 11.28
CA TRP A 22 -3.53 11.49 11.67
C TRP A 22 -3.51 11.16 13.16
N GLN A 23 -3.80 12.14 14.03
CA GLN A 23 -3.85 11.93 15.47
C GLN A 23 -4.94 10.95 15.88
N LEU A 24 -6.10 10.98 15.22
CA LEU A 24 -7.17 10.01 15.47
C LEU A 24 -6.71 8.59 15.14
N GLN A 25 -6.10 8.39 13.97
CA GLN A 25 -5.55 7.10 13.55
C GLN A 25 -4.53 6.56 14.57
N GLN A 26 -3.57 7.40 14.99
CA GLN A 26 -2.55 7.00 15.97
C GLN A 26 -3.17 6.57 17.31
N ARG A 27 -4.21 7.27 17.77
CA ARG A 27 -4.95 6.87 18.99
C ARG A 27 -5.67 5.54 18.81
N LEU A 28 -6.29 5.31 17.66
CA LEU A 28 -6.99 4.05 17.38
C LEU A 28 -6.00 2.87 17.31
N GLU A 29 -4.84 3.07 16.68
CA GLU A 29 -3.77 2.07 16.62
C GLU A 29 -3.22 1.75 18.03
N THR A 30 -3.06 2.75 18.89
CA THR A 30 -2.61 2.55 20.28
C THR A 30 -3.63 1.76 21.12
N LEU A 31 -4.92 1.90 20.82
CA LEU A 31 -5.99 1.15 21.50
C LEU A 31 -6.20 -0.26 20.93
N ALA A 32 -5.63 -0.56 19.76
CA ALA A 32 -5.80 -1.82 19.05
C ALA A 32 -4.86 -2.94 19.55
N ASP A 33 -4.15 -2.73 20.65
CA ASP A 33 -3.52 -3.77 21.49
C ASP A 33 -4.50 -4.20 22.61
N PRO A 34 -5.45 -5.13 22.35
CA PRO A 34 -6.21 -5.74 23.43
C PRO A 34 -5.33 -6.70 24.23
N PRO A 35 -5.55 -6.86 25.56
CA PRO A 35 -5.04 -8.03 26.26
C PRO A 35 -5.57 -9.29 25.56
N GLU A 36 -4.72 -10.33 25.46
CA GLU A 36 -5.07 -11.62 24.85
C GLU A 36 -6.51 -12.03 25.24
N PRO A 37 -7.44 -12.18 24.27
CA PRO A 37 -8.77 -12.63 24.60
C PRO A 37 -8.69 -14.06 25.16
N PRO A 38 -9.45 -14.39 26.23
CA PRO A 38 -9.60 -15.79 26.63
C PRO A 38 -10.16 -16.58 25.44
N SER A 39 -9.68 -17.81 25.27
CA SER A 39 -9.95 -18.68 24.12
C SER A 39 -11.42 -18.64 23.69
N PRO A 40 -11.71 -18.55 22.38
CA PRO A 40 -13.07 -18.41 21.90
C PRO A 40 -13.92 -19.62 22.30
N PRO A 41 -15.18 -19.43 22.74
CA PRO A 41 -16.12 -20.53 22.86
C PRO A 41 -16.41 -21.13 21.46
N GLU A 42 -16.72 -22.42 21.44
CA GLU A 42 -16.98 -23.21 20.22
C GLU A 42 -17.91 -22.50 19.21
N PRO A 43 -17.67 -22.69 17.89
CA PRO A 43 -18.41 -21.97 16.85
C PRO A 43 -19.90 -22.31 16.89
N GLN A 44 -20.71 -21.35 17.34
CA GLN A 44 -22.15 -21.39 17.11
C GLN A 44 -22.42 -21.12 15.62
N ALA A 45 -23.09 -22.07 14.97
CA ALA A 45 -23.47 -21.99 13.58
C ALA A 45 -24.41 -20.78 13.34
N TYR A 46 -23.88 -19.71 12.77
CA TYR A 46 -24.69 -18.61 12.25
C TYR A 46 -25.41 -19.07 10.98
N LEU A 47 -26.74 -19.12 11.03
CA LEU A 47 -27.57 -19.27 9.84
C LEU A 47 -27.51 -17.98 9.00
N PRO A 48 -27.24 -18.06 7.68
CA PRO A 48 -27.16 -16.88 6.84
C PRO A 48 -28.54 -16.26 6.65
N GLY A 49 -28.77 -15.11 7.29
CA GLY A 49 -29.92 -14.25 7.02
C GLY A 49 -29.82 -13.67 5.61
N SER A 50 -30.71 -14.10 4.71
CA SER A 50 -30.85 -13.55 3.37
C SER A 50 -31.36 -12.11 3.43
N ARG A 51 -30.45 -11.14 3.38
CA ARG A 51 -30.78 -9.78 2.93
C ARG A 51 -29.87 -9.45 1.76
N SER A 52 -30.45 -9.51 0.56
CA SER A 52 -29.91 -8.92 -0.66
C SER A 52 -29.92 -7.40 -0.53
N PRO A 53 -28.78 -6.70 -0.63
CA PRO A 53 -28.80 -5.31 -1.02
C PRO A 53 -28.87 -5.24 -2.55
N GLU A 54 -29.97 -4.70 -3.07
CA GLU A 54 -30.07 -4.31 -4.47
C GLU A 54 -29.04 -3.23 -4.81
N GLY A 55 -28.36 -3.38 -5.95
CA GLY A 55 -27.85 -2.22 -6.70
C GLY A 55 -26.35 -1.91 -6.69
N THR A 56 -25.45 -2.86 -6.41
CA THR A 56 -24.02 -2.68 -6.72
C THR A 56 -23.49 -3.88 -7.48
N SER A 57 -22.95 -3.67 -8.69
CA SER A 57 -22.31 -4.74 -9.46
C SER A 57 -21.24 -5.39 -8.58
N PRO A 58 -21.27 -6.72 -8.36
CA PRO A 58 -20.38 -7.37 -7.41
C PRO A 58 -18.92 -7.17 -7.85
N ALA A 59 -18.08 -6.76 -6.90
CA ALA A 59 -16.64 -6.68 -7.11
C ALA A 59 -16.16 -8.01 -7.69
N SER A 60 -15.70 -7.97 -8.94
CA SER A 60 -15.30 -9.17 -9.66
C SER A 60 -13.80 -9.35 -9.53
N ARG A 61 -13.35 -10.61 -9.40
CA ARG A 61 -11.92 -10.92 -9.50
C ARG A 61 -11.38 -10.41 -10.83
N VAL A 62 -10.17 -9.89 -10.77
CA VAL A 62 -9.52 -9.27 -11.93
C VAL A 62 -9.02 -10.38 -12.87
N HIS A 63 -9.42 -10.33 -14.13
CA HIS A 63 -8.77 -11.17 -15.16
C HIS A 63 -7.51 -10.46 -15.67
N PRO A 64 -6.33 -11.13 -15.74
CA PRO A 64 -5.07 -10.50 -16.16
C PRO A 64 -5.17 -9.80 -17.52
N GLY A 65 -5.80 -10.44 -18.51
CA GLY A 65 -6.01 -9.88 -19.84
C GLY A 65 -7.06 -8.75 -19.93
N ARG A 66 -7.61 -8.29 -18.81
CA ARG A 66 -8.60 -7.21 -18.72
C ARG A 66 -8.13 -6.01 -17.89
N LEU A 67 -6.86 -5.98 -17.49
CA LEU A 67 -6.29 -4.80 -16.84
C LEU A 67 -6.32 -3.62 -17.84
N LEU A 68 -6.93 -2.52 -17.41
CA LEU A 68 -7.08 -1.31 -18.23
C LEU A 68 -6.63 -0.09 -17.45
N ALA A 69 -5.99 0.84 -18.15
CA ALA A 69 -5.69 2.16 -17.59
C ALA A 69 -6.95 2.82 -17.01
N GLY A 70 -6.78 3.36 -15.81
CA GLY A 70 -7.82 3.95 -14.98
C GLY A 70 -8.60 2.95 -14.13
N ALA A 71 -8.42 1.63 -14.25
CA ALA A 71 -9.09 0.69 -13.35
C ALA A 71 -8.68 0.94 -11.88
N ILE A 72 -9.61 0.74 -10.96
CA ILE A 72 -9.38 0.81 -9.52
C ILE A 72 -9.44 -0.60 -8.96
N ILE A 73 -8.34 -1.07 -8.39
CA ILE A 73 -8.17 -2.42 -7.87
C ILE A 73 -8.00 -2.35 -6.36
N LEU A 74 -8.75 -3.17 -5.62
CA LEU A 74 -8.45 -3.52 -4.23
C LEU A 74 -7.38 -4.62 -4.24
N LEU A 75 -6.23 -4.33 -3.64
CA LEU A 75 -5.13 -5.29 -3.54
C LEU A 75 -5.47 -6.44 -2.58
N PRO A 76 -4.93 -7.65 -2.83
CA PRO A 76 -5.02 -8.75 -1.87
C PRO A 76 -4.24 -8.43 -0.57
N PRO A 77 -4.65 -8.98 0.58
CA PRO A 77 -3.95 -8.83 1.86
C PRO A 77 -2.71 -9.73 1.93
N ASP A 78 -1.76 -9.53 1.02
CA ASP A 78 -0.58 -10.37 0.79
C ASP A 78 0.73 -9.85 1.41
N ASN A 79 0.74 -8.68 2.03
CA ASN A 79 1.88 -8.17 2.80
C ASN A 79 1.41 -7.50 4.10
N GLU A 80 2.32 -7.05 4.95
CA GLU A 80 1.96 -6.42 6.23
C GLU A 80 1.05 -5.20 6.04
N ALA A 81 1.38 -4.31 5.10
CA ALA A 81 0.61 -3.10 4.83
C ALA A 81 -0.82 -3.39 4.33
N THR A 82 -0.98 -4.36 3.42
CA THR A 82 -2.30 -4.76 2.88
C THR A 82 -3.09 -5.65 3.83
N ARG A 83 -2.44 -6.25 4.84
CA ARG A 83 -3.10 -6.94 5.98
C ARG A 83 -3.58 -5.96 7.04
N ALA A 84 -2.79 -4.93 7.33
CA ALA A 84 -3.13 -3.90 8.30
C ALA A 84 -4.35 -3.07 7.88
N ARG A 85 -4.56 -2.88 6.56
CA ARG A 85 -5.74 -2.21 6.02
C ARG A 85 -6.05 -2.57 4.56
N PRO A 86 -7.29 -2.38 4.09
CA PRO A 86 -7.60 -2.42 2.67
C PRO A 86 -6.81 -1.36 1.89
N VAL A 87 -6.15 -1.77 0.79
CA VAL A 87 -5.40 -0.86 -0.08
C VAL A 87 -5.99 -0.87 -1.47
N TYR A 88 -6.44 0.30 -1.90
CA TYR A 88 -6.93 0.53 -3.25
C TYR A 88 -5.83 1.17 -4.10
N VAL A 89 -5.71 0.76 -5.35
CA VAL A 89 -4.78 1.33 -6.32
C VAL A 89 -5.50 1.69 -7.61
N ALA A 90 -5.07 2.76 -8.27
CA ALA A 90 -5.45 3.07 -9.64
C ALA A 90 -4.35 2.65 -10.61
N LEU A 91 -4.72 2.00 -11.72
CA LEU A 91 -3.78 1.67 -12.79
C LEU A 91 -3.55 2.90 -13.68
N ALA A 92 -2.31 3.39 -13.76
CA ALA A 92 -1.96 4.52 -14.61
C ALA A 92 -1.75 4.05 -16.06
N GLU A 93 -0.79 3.14 -16.27
CA GLU A 93 -0.41 2.60 -17.57
C GLU A 93 0.32 1.26 -17.43
N ALA A 94 0.35 0.48 -18.51
CA ALA A 94 1.16 -0.73 -18.58
C ALA A 94 2.63 -0.32 -18.77
N VAL A 95 3.52 -1.01 -18.06
CA VAL A 95 4.98 -0.87 -18.20
C VAL A 95 5.58 -2.15 -18.78
N ARG A 96 6.87 -2.14 -19.13
CA ARG A 96 7.55 -3.32 -19.69
C ARG A 96 7.57 -4.47 -18.67
N GLY A 97 7.52 -5.71 -19.16
CA GLY A 97 7.67 -6.92 -18.34
C GLY A 97 6.42 -7.35 -17.57
N ASP A 98 5.25 -7.28 -18.23
CA ASP A 98 3.92 -7.64 -17.66
C ASP A 98 3.61 -6.99 -16.30
N ALA A 99 4.01 -5.73 -16.17
CA ALA A 99 3.75 -4.94 -14.98
C ALA A 99 2.93 -3.69 -15.33
N TRP A 100 2.34 -3.09 -14.30
CA TRP A 100 1.56 -1.88 -14.40
C TRP A 100 2.10 -0.83 -13.44
N LEU A 101 2.17 0.40 -13.90
CA LEU A 101 2.37 1.54 -13.02
C LEU A 101 1.08 1.77 -12.24
N VAL A 102 1.13 1.59 -10.92
CA VAL A 102 -0.03 1.77 -10.05
C VAL A 102 0.19 2.95 -9.12
N VAL A 103 -0.92 3.60 -8.74
CA VAL A 103 -0.93 4.70 -7.77
C VAL A 103 -1.88 4.35 -6.64
N PRO A 104 -1.42 4.32 -5.37
CA PRO A 104 -2.27 3.95 -4.27
C PRO A 104 -3.19 5.11 -3.89
N PHE A 105 -4.36 4.76 -3.37
CA PHE A 105 -5.19 5.71 -2.65
C PHE A 105 -4.69 5.80 -1.21
N GLY A 106 -4.65 7.03 -0.69
CA GLY A 106 -4.26 7.31 0.69
C GLY A 106 -5.33 6.89 1.68
N ARG A 107 -4.92 6.62 2.92
CA ARG A 107 -5.84 6.26 4.01
C ARG A 107 -6.66 7.44 4.52
N PHE A 108 -6.23 8.67 4.24
CA PHE A 108 -6.86 9.90 4.73
C PHE A 108 -7.71 10.59 3.66
N PRO A 109 -8.80 11.27 4.06
CA PRO A 109 -9.71 11.92 3.12
C PRO A 109 -9.19 13.24 2.53
N VAL A 110 -8.09 13.78 3.07
CA VAL A 110 -7.53 15.08 2.68
C VAL A 110 -6.08 14.91 2.25
N PRO A 111 -5.65 15.50 1.12
CA PRO A 111 -4.28 15.40 0.68
C PRO A 111 -3.34 16.15 1.64
N ALA A 112 -2.33 15.44 2.12
CA ALA A 112 -1.32 15.86 3.08
C ALA A 112 -0.08 16.45 2.42
N LEU A 113 0.22 16.00 1.20
CA LEU A 113 1.46 16.27 0.49
C LEU A 113 1.20 16.87 -0.92
N PRO A 114 2.16 17.62 -1.49
CA PRO A 114 2.01 18.18 -2.84
C PRO A 114 1.80 17.12 -3.93
N GLY A 115 2.26 15.90 -3.71
CA GLY A 115 2.05 14.77 -4.63
C GLY A 115 0.76 13.97 -4.39
N GLU A 116 -0.13 14.44 -3.52
CA GLU A 116 -1.41 13.81 -3.24
C GLU A 116 -2.57 14.56 -3.88
N LEU A 117 -3.39 13.85 -4.65
CA LEU A 117 -4.46 14.41 -5.46
C LEU A 117 -5.82 14.12 -4.87
N ALA A 118 -6.56 15.17 -4.50
CA ALA A 118 -7.98 15.06 -4.17
C ALA A 118 -8.80 14.70 -5.43
N THR A 119 -9.45 13.54 -5.41
CA THR A 119 -10.28 13.02 -6.51
C THR A 119 -11.67 13.66 -6.53
N GLY A 120 -12.19 14.02 -5.35
CA GLY A 120 -13.56 14.50 -5.16
C GLY A 120 -14.61 13.39 -5.08
N ARG A 121 -14.17 12.14 -4.88
CA ARG A 121 -15.05 11.00 -4.61
C ARG A 121 -15.64 11.10 -3.20
N VAL A 122 -16.78 10.44 -2.99
CA VAL A 122 -17.45 10.42 -1.67
C VAL A 122 -16.88 9.31 -0.78
N ALA A 123 -16.61 8.13 -1.34
CA ALA A 123 -16.09 7.00 -0.59
C ALA A 123 -14.73 7.36 0.06
N PRO A 124 -14.62 7.35 1.42
CA PRO A 124 -13.42 7.77 2.13
C PRO A 124 -12.10 7.18 1.61
N PRO A 125 -11.97 5.86 1.34
CA PRO A 125 -10.70 5.28 0.90
C PRO A 125 -10.34 5.64 -0.55
N LEU A 126 -11.19 6.37 -1.29
CA LEU A 126 -10.96 6.76 -2.69
C LEU A 126 -10.82 8.28 -2.87
N GLN A 127 -10.77 9.06 -1.79
CA GLN A 127 -10.77 10.53 -1.87
C GLN A 127 -9.43 11.13 -2.29
N VAL A 128 -8.32 10.46 -1.98
CA VAL A 128 -6.96 10.95 -2.21
C VAL A 128 -6.14 9.91 -2.95
N LEU A 129 -5.52 10.28 -4.06
CA LEU A 129 -4.52 9.48 -4.78
C LEU A 129 -3.12 9.95 -4.40
N CYS A 130 -2.27 9.04 -3.91
CA CYS A 130 -0.89 9.33 -3.52
C CYS A 130 0.05 9.16 -4.72
N VAL A 131 -0.01 10.10 -5.67
CA VAL A 131 0.77 10.06 -6.93
C VAL A 131 2.27 10.01 -6.68
N TRP A 132 2.75 10.61 -5.58
CA TRP A 132 4.15 10.52 -5.17
C TRP A 132 4.61 9.09 -4.84
N ASN A 133 3.68 8.19 -4.45
CA ASN A 133 3.96 6.83 -4.01
C ASN A 133 3.57 5.79 -5.07
N HIS A 134 3.79 6.10 -6.35
CA HIS A 134 3.52 5.17 -7.43
C HIS A 134 4.61 4.10 -7.54
N ALA A 135 4.24 2.90 -7.99
CA ALA A 135 5.18 1.80 -8.16
C ALA A 135 4.78 0.89 -9.34
N PRO A 136 5.76 0.25 -10.02
CA PRO A 136 5.46 -0.84 -10.94
C PRO A 136 5.05 -2.09 -10.15
N ILE A 137 3.93 -2.72 -10.51
CA ILE A 137 3.42 -3.94 -9.89
C ILE A 137 3.11 -4.97 -10.97
N ALA A 138 3.52 -6.21 -10.74
CA ALA A 138 3.28 -7.34 -11.63
C ALA A 138 1.77 -7.59 -11.85
N ALA A 139 1.38 -7.88 -13.09
CA ALA A 139 -0.01 -8.12 -13.47
C ALA A 139 -0.62 -9.30 -12.69
N GLU A 140 0.18 -10.30 -12.33
CA GLU A 140 -0.23 -11.47 -11.54
C GLU A 140 -0.69 -11.07 -10.14
N ARG A 141 0.04 -10.15 -9.48
CA ARG A 141 -0.39 -9.65 -8.16
C ARG A 141 -1.72 -8.91 -8.27
N LEU A 142 -1.89 -8.09 -9.31
CA LEU A 142 -3.13 -7.35 -9.57
C LEU A 142 -4.31 -8.26 -9.90
N ALA A 143 -4.07 -9.36 -10.61
CA ALA A 143 -5.07 -10.35 -10.95
C ALA A 143 -5.66 -11.07 -9.72
N ARG A 144 -4.90 -11.17 -8.63
CA ARG A 144 -5.39 -11.69 -7.34
C ARG A 144 -6.31 -10.71 -6.60
N GLY A 145 -6.33 -9.44 -7.02
CA GLY A 145 -7.18 -8.40 -6.43
C GLY A 145 -8.61 -8.38 -6.99
N TRP A 146 -9.35 -7.34 -6.62
CA TRP A 146 -10.73 -7.10 -7.05
C TRP A 146 -10.86 -5.75 -7.74
N GLN A 147 -11.45 -5.72 -8.93
CA GLN A 147 -11.78 -4.46 -9.57
C GLN A 147 -13.02 -3.87 -8.90
N VAL A 148 -12.86 -2.71 -8.27
CA VAL A 148 -13.94 -2.03 -7.52
C VAL A 148 -14.45 -0.78 -8.24
N GLY A 149 -13.79 -0.35 -9.32
CA GLY A 149 -14.25 0.81 -10.08
C GLY A 149 -13.28 1.24 -11.18
N ARG A 150 -13.47 2.49 -11.62
CA ARG A 150 -12.60 3.15 -12.60
C ARG A 150 -12.51 4.65 -12.35
N LEU A 151 -11.34 5.22 -12.58
CA LEU A 151 -11.13 6.66 -12.70
C LEU A 151 -11.90 7.18 -13.92
N CYS A 152 -12.64 8.28 -13.74
CA CYS A 152 -13.24 9.00 -14.85
C CYS A 152 -12.16 9.69 -15.70
N ALA A 153 -12.52 10.12 -16.92
CA ALA A 153 -11.57 10.76 -17.85
C ALA A 153 -10.87 11.99 -17.25
N ARG A 154 -11.56 12.74 -16.39
CA ARG A 154 -11.00 13.91 -15.71
C ARG A 154 -9.93 13.53 -14.68
N GLU A 155 -10.20 12.51 -13.87
CA GLU A 155 -9.25 12.00 -12.88
C GLU A 155 -8.01 11.40 -13.55
N GLN A 156 -8.20 10.62 -14.63
CA GLN A 156 -7.08 10.08 -15.41
C GLN A 156 -6.20 11.18 -16.00
N ARG A 157 -6.81 12.29 -16.46
CA ARG A 157 -6.07 13.44 -16.97
C ARG A 157 -5.25 14.13 -15.88
N TRP A 158 -5.81 14.31 -14.68
CA TRP A 158 -5.07 14.88 -13.55
C TRP A 158 -3.92 13.99 -13.11
N LEU A 159 -4.15 12.67 -13.03
CA LEU A 159 -3.14 11.69 -12.71
C LEU A 159 -1.95 11.77 -13.69
N ARG A 160 -2.22 11.74 -15.01
CA ARG A 160 -1.17 11.89 -16.03
C ARG A 160 -0.42 13.21 -15.90
N GLN A 161 -1.13 14.32 -15.71
CA GLN A 161 -0.49 15.64 -15.53
C GLN A 161 0.48 15.69 -14.35
N LEU A 162 0.25 14.91 -13.29
CA LEU A 162 1.13 14.82 -12.14
C LEU A 162 2.29 13.85 -12.36
N LEU A 163 2.04 12.69 -12.99
CA LEU A 163 3.09 11.73 -13.34
C LEU A 163 4.09 12.32 -14.34
N ASP A 164 3.61 13.12 -15.29
CA ASP A 164 4.42 13.77 -16.33
C ASP A 164 5.08 15.08 -15.82
N LEU A 165 4.82 15.49 -14.57
CA LEU A 165 5.32 16.76 -14.05
C LEU A 165 6.80 16.63 -13.69
N PRO A 166 7.71 17.41 -14.32
CA PRO A 166 9.12 17.31 -13.99
C PRO A 166 9.40 17.75 -12.55
N PRO A 167 10.43 17.20 -11.89
CA PRO A 167 10.86 17.65 -10.57
C PRO A 167 11.06 19.17 -10.52
N GLY A 168 10.58 19.80 -9.46
CA GLY A 168 10.69 21.25 -9.24
C GLY A 168 9.73 22.12 -10.06
N ARG A 169 8.92 21.55 -10.97
CA ARG A 169 7.88 22.30 -11.69
C ARG A 169 6.60 22.36 -10.87
N ALA A 170 5.95 23.52 -10.87
CA ALA A 170 4.63 23.68 -10.26
C ALA A 170 3.51 23.21 -11.22
N PRO A 171 2.47 22.53 -10.72
CA PRO A 171 1.31 22.18 -11.52
C PRO A 171 0.47 23.42 -11.86
N ARG A 172 -0.41 23.30 -12.86
CA ARG A 172 -1.37 24.34 -13.21
C ARG A 172 -2.25 24.70 -12.01
N LYS A 173 -2.63 25.97 -11.86
CA LYS A 173 -3.36 26.48 -10.68
C LYS A 173 -4.60 25.64 -10.30
N THR A 174 -5.39 25.22 -11.30
CA THR A 174 -6.59 24.40 -11.07
C THR A 174 -6.27 23.02 -10.50
N LEU A 175 -5.12 22.44 -10.86
CA LEU A 175 -4.61 21.18 -10.32
C LEU A 175 -3.97 21.41 -8.96
N ALA A 176 -3.17 22.47 -8.79
CA ALA A 176 -2.53 22.84 -7.52
C ALA A 176 -3.55 22.99 -6.38
N GLN A 177 -4.74 23.53 -6.68
CA GLN A 177 -5.84 23.63 -5.72
C GLN A 177 -6.39 22.27 -5.26
N ARG A 178 -6.00 21.15 -5.85
CA ARG A 178 -6.39 19.79 -5.44
C ARG A 178 -5.30 19.04 -4.69
N LEU A 179 -4.11 19.64 -4.59
CA LEU A 179 -2.96 19.01 -3.99
C LEU A 179 -2.84 19.35 -2.50
N GLY A 180 -2.08 18.54 -1.79
CA GLY A 180 -1.76 18.78 -0.39
C GLY A 180 -0.77 19.94 -0.20
N PRO A 181 -0.66 20.42 1.05
CA PRO A 181 0.21 21.53 1.41
C PRO A 181 1.70 21.20 1.24
N PRO A 182 2.55 22.21 0.99
CA PRO A 182 4.00 22.02 0.93
C PRO A 182 4.53 21.43 2.24
N LEU A 183 5.54 20.58 2.13
CA LEU A 183 6.29 20.02 3.25
C LEU A 183 7.56 20.86 3.44
N VAL A 184 7.59 21.68 4.49
CA VAL A 184 8.64 22.70 4.69
C VAL A 184 9.46 22.43 5.95
N HIS A 185 8.80 22.01 7.03
CA HIS A 185 9.45 21.87 8.33
C HIS A 185 10.14 20.48 8.45
N PRO A 186 11.38 20.40 8.97
CA PRO A 186 12.09 19.12 9.10
C PRO A 186 11.45 18.19 10.15
N LEU A 187 10.81 18.74 11.18
CA LEU A 187 10.10 17.97 12.23
C LEU A 187 8.59 17.87 11.96
N ASP A 188 8.17 17.96 10.71
CA ASP A 188 6.75 17.81 10.35
C ASP A 188 6.33 16.34 10.48
N PRO A 189 5.24 16.01 11.20
CA PRO A 189 4.80 14.62 11.39
C PRO A 189 4.41 13.92 10.09
N ARG A 190 4.24 14.66 8.98
CA ARG A 190 4.03 14.06 7.66
C ARG A 190 5.23 13.24 7.18
N HIS A 191 6.43 13.42 7.74
CA HIS A 191 7.58 12.56 7.43
C HIS A 191 7.34 11.12 7.89
N ASP A 192 6.81 10.92 9.10
CA ASP A 192 6.46 9.58 9.60
C ASP A 192 5.39 8.92 8.72
N TYR A 193 4.40 9.69 8.30
CA TYR A 193 3.39 9.23 7.35
C TYR A 193 3.99 8.82 6.00
N ILE A 194 4.95 9.57 5.45
CA ILE A 194 5.65 9.21 4.21
C ILE A 194 6.34 7.86 4.35
N GLU A 195 7.08 7.64 5.44
CA GLU A 195 7.77 6.38 5.65
C GLU A 195 6.77 5.22 5.79
N GLN A 196 5.69 5.39 6.55
CA GLN A 196 4.64 4.37 6.65
C GLN A 196 4.00 4.02 5.31
N GLU A 197 3.73 5.01 4.44
CA GLU A 197 3.15 4.74 3.13
C GLU A 197 4.16 4.09 2.16
N ARG A 198 5.47 4.33 2.30
CA ARG A 198 6.51 3.65 1.51
C ARG A 198 6.57 2.16 1.78
N MET A 199 6.25 1.73 3.00
CA MET A 199 6.20 0.31 3.37
C MET A 199 5.21 -0.50 2.53
N LEU A 200 4.24 0.15 1.87
CA LEU A 200 3.25 -0.52 1.02
C LEU A 200 3.88 -1.40 -0.07
N TRP A 201 5.02 -0.96 -0.60
CA TRP A 201 5.69 -1.60 -1.73
C TRP A 201 6.83 -2.51 -1.35
N LEU A 202 7.22 -2.51 -0.07
CA LEU A 202 8.19 -3.47 0.40
C LEU A 202 7.55 -4.86 0.36
N ALA A 203 8.21 -5.78 -0.35
CA ALA A 203 7.86 -7.18 -0.28
C ALA A 203 8.04 -7.61 1.17
N GLY A 204 7.01 -8.23 1.76
CA GLY A 204 7.26 -9.08 2.90
C GLY A 204 7.99 -10.30 2.35
N ASP A 205 9.30 -10.38 2.59
CA ASP A 205 10.00 -11.66 2.56
C ASP A 205 9.49 -12.47 3.76
N GLU A 206 8.26 -12.97 3.67
CA GLU A 206 7.71 -13.86 4.68
C GLU A 206 7.55 -15.25 4.08
N PRO A 207 8.23 -16.27 4.64
CA PRO A 207 8.13 -17.63 4.18
C PRO A 207 6.68 -18.07 4.26
N SER A 208 6.19 -18.66 3.16
CA SER A 208 4.90 -19.29 3.08
C SER A 208 4.70 -20.26 4.24
N ARG A 209 4.05 -19.82 5.31
CA ARG A 209 3.60 -20.69 6.40
C ARG A 209 2.23 -20.25 6.88
N CYS A 210 1.25 -20.81 6.21
CA CYS A 210 0.02 -21.28 6.85
C CYS A 210 -0.44 -22.55 6.10
N GLY A 211 -0.17 -23.72 6.67
CA GLY A 211 -1.06 -24.88 6.46
C GLY A 211 -0.60 -26.10 5.66
N GLU A 212 0.69 -26.40 5.53
CA GLU A 212 1.15 -27.71 5.02
C GLU A 212 2.28 -28.22 5.93
N SER A 213 2.33 -29.42 6.47
CA SER A 213 1.44 -30.58 6.44
C SER A 213 1.80 -31.38 7.70
N THR A 214 0.81 -31.85 8.48
CA THR A 214 1.03 -32.90 9.48
C THR A 214 1.35 -34.19 8.74
N VAL A 215 2.60 -34.35 8.32
CA VAL A 215 3.13 -35.68 8.03
C VAL A 215 3.39 -36.30 9.40
N PRO A 216 2.73 -37.42 9.78
CA PRO A 216 3.15 -38.14 10.96
C PRO A 216 4.57 -38.63 10.67
N CYS A 217 5.53 -38.22 11.50
CA CYS A 217 6.83 -38.85 11.54
C CYS A 217 6.61 -40.31 11.93
N THR A 218 6.58 -41.19 10.93
CA THR A 218 6.82 -42.61 11.15
C THR A 218 8.24 -42.73 11.67
N ALA A 219 8.37 -43.16 12.92
CA ALA A 219 9.59 -43.75 13.43
C ALA A 219 9.96 -44.99 12.61
N ASP A 220 11.24 -45.37 12.68
CA ASP A 220 11.97 -46.43 11.95
C ASP A 220 12.70 -45.86 10.72
N ASP A 221 14.01 -46.02 10.52
CA ASP A 221 14.97 -46.99 11.06
C ASP A 221 16.41 -46.48 10.78
N ASN A 222 17.35 -47.01 11.58
CA ASN A 222 18.82 -46.99 11.51
C ASN A 222 19.55 -46.43 10.27
N GLY A 223 20.63 -45.68 10.54
CA GLY A 223 21.77 -45.71 9.63
C GLY A 223 22.76 -44.55 9.73
N THR A 224 23.70 -44.64 10.67
CA THR A 224 25.09 -44.17 10.53
C THR A 224 25.33 -42.67 10.35
N LEU A 225 25.64 -42.01 11.47
CA LEU A 225 26.34 -40.72 11.50
C LEU A 225 27.81 -40.94 11.04
N PRO A 226 28.31 -40.26 9.99
CA PRO A 226 29.74 -40.17 9.77
C PRO A 226 30.33 -39.18 10.78
N LEU A 227 31.23 -39.71 11.61
CA LEU A 227 32.07 -39.00 12.57
C LEU A 227 32.93 -37.93 11.88
N ALA A 228 33.10 -36.82 12.59
CA ALA A 228 34.06 -35.77 12.30
C ALA A 228 35.47 -36.36 12.14
N ALA A 229 36.15 -35.96 11.07
CA ALA A 229 37.58 -36.19 10.88
C ALA A 229 38.28 -34.84 10.75
N ASP A 230 38.98 -34.53 11.83
CA ASP A 230 40.30 -33.94 11.96
C ASP A 230 40.68 -32.70 11.13
N GLU A 231 40.97 -31.66 11.92
CA GLU A 231 41.84 -30.53 11.61
C GLU A 231 43.16 -31.00 11.00
N VAL A 232 43.57 -30.37 9.90
CA VAL A 232 44.97 -30.38 9.46
C VAL A 232 45.36 -28.94 9.18
N ASP A 233 46.28 -28.48 10.02
CA ASP A 233 47.05 -27.25 9.97
C ASP A 233 48.05 -27.30 8.78
N ASP A 234 48.80 -26.21 8.61
CA ASP A 234 49.89 -25.97 7.64
C ASP A 234 49.47 -25.26 6.35
N THR A 235 49.81 -23.97 6.18
CA THR A 235 51.21 -23.53 6.00
C THR A 235 51.22 -22.05 5.55
N TYR A 236 51.98 -21.22 6.27
CA TYR A 236 52.44 -19.91 5.80
C TYR A 236 53.36 -20.10 4.59
N GLN A 237 53.17 -19.28 3.55
CA GLN A 237 54.21 -19.05 2.56
C GLN A 237 54.29 -17.55 2.27
N GLU A 238 55.27 -16.91 2.91
CA GLU A 238 55.77 -15.58 2.58
C GLU A 238 56.59 -15.68 1.30
N ASP A 239 56.21 -14.95 0.26
CA ASP A 239 57.05 -14.70 -0.91
C ASP A 239 56.84 -13.26 -1.37
N HIS A 240 57.72 -12.35 -0.95
CA HIS A 240 58.07 -11.14 -1.71
C HIS A 240 59.46 -10.64 -1.29
N GLU A 241 60.49 -11.19 -1.95
CA GLU A 241 61.74 -10.47 -2.23
C GLU A 241 61.75 -10.08 -3.72
N GLY A 242 62.18 -8.84 -4.00
CA GLY A 242 62.32 -8.27 -5.33
C GLY A 242 62.33 -6.75 -5.32
#